data_AF-C5K7M9-F1
#
_entry.id   AF-C5K7M9-F1
#
_cell.length_a   1.000
_cell.length_b   1.000
_cell.length_c   1.000
_cell.angle_alpha   90.00
_cell.angle_beta   90.00
_cell.angle_gamma   90.00
#
_symmetry.space_group_name_H-M   'P 1'
#
loop_
_entity.id
_entity.type
_entity.pdbx_description
1 polymer ?
#
loop_
_entity_poly.entity_id
_entity_poly.type
_entity_poly.pdbx_seq_one_letter_code
_entity_poly.pdbx_strand_id
1 'polypeptide(L)'
;MRFSKRLALAMQEGSLPYLSQKTIKHHLVGLEKLAKTFARQNELLGTESLASLIIFVNTERARYGIPQRDVLLTLEEIRFQDGEMFSVVDRDIECIKGAIEELELSLMHEISQWITKANHGGLLLTERQVECAPQKNGQRLAQALVSYHVSSLGTEAACSWVESYVRSYCNFHEHLAELMNYIDVNLAGFRKLLKRHDKNIPRLFHARSTPFLGFHSIVTRVTMKVFVVAVKIHALLTECLDEINRQAQSPSTEVETLRSLLGPAPVLGAETATVAHLHFPNLFEPVDDAVQNAQQQHHYELRVCNAEAPLQPRATVVEGVFN
;
A
#
# COMPACT_ATOMS: atom_id res chain seq x y z
N MET A 1 -12.95 -14.28 -13.07
CA MET A 1 -13.07 -15.12 -11.85
C MET A 1 -13.79 -14.33 -10.74
N ARG A 2 -14.72 -14.93 -9.97
CA ARG A 2 -15.46 -14.23 -8.89
C ARG A 2 -14.50 -13.84 -7.75
N PHE A 3 -14.61 -12.62 -7.20
CA PHE A 3 -13.70 -12.09 -6.17
C PHE A 3 -13.54 -13.01 -4.95
N SER A 4 -14.63 -13.58 -4.44
CA SER A 4 -14.56 -14.53 -3.31
C SER A 4 -13.74 -15.79 -3.60
N LYS A 5 -13.64 -16.22 -4.86
CA LYS A 5 -12.76 -17.35 -5.24
C LYS A 5 -11.29 -16.92 -5.27
N ARG A 6 -10.99 -15.71 -5.76
CA ARG A 6 -9.63 -15.14 -5.73
C ARG A 6 -9.13 -14.94 -4.29
N LEU A 7 -9.98 -14.38 -3.42
CA LEU A 7 -9.65 -14.19 -2.01
C LEU A 7 -9.46 -15.55 -1.29
N ALA A 8 -10.34 -16.52 -1.55
CA ALA A 8 -10.21 -17.85 -0.94
C ALA A 8 -8.93 -18.58 -1.37
N LEU A 9 -8.51 -18.43 -2.63
CA LEU A 9 -7.23 -18.99 -3.09
C LEU A 9 -6.05 -18.30 -2.41
N ALA A 10 -6.04 -16.96 -2.37
CA ALA A 10 -4.99 -16.19 -1.70
C ALA A 10 -4.87 -16.50 -0.20
N MET A 11 -5.97 -16.82 0.47
CA MET A 11 -6.00 -17.23 1.88
C MET A 11 -5.57 -18.68 2.10
N GLN A 12 -5.66 -19.56 1.11
CA GLN A 12 -5.21 -20.95 1.22
C GLN A 12 -3.69 -21.08 1.09
N GLU A 13 -3.06 -20.10 0.44
CA GLU A 13 -1.63 -20.12 0.11
C GLU A 13 -0.76 -19.40 1.14
N GLY A 14 -1.32 -18.61 2.07
CA GLY A 14 -0.51 -17.76 2.97
C GLY A 14 -1.03 -17.60 4.40
N SER A 15 -0.13 -17.20 5.30
CA SER A 15 -0.38 -16.88 6.72
C SER A 15 -0.83 -15.44 6.97
N LEU A 16 -0.85 -14.60 5.93
CA LEU A 16 -1.16 -13.16 6.07
C LEU A 16 -2.63 -12.93 6.45
N PRO A 17 -2.93 -11.93 7.29
CA PRO A 17 -4.30 -11.60 7.66
C PRO A 17 -5.02 -10.96 6.48
N TYR A 18 -6.03 -11.60 5.91
CA TYR A 18 -6.89 -10.97 4.90
C TYR A 18 -8.15 -10.40 5.54
N LEU A 19 -8.81 -9.46 4.85
CA LEU A 19 -10.10 -8.95 5.29
C LEU A 19 -11.08 -10.09 5.64
N SER A 20 -11.82 -9.92 6.74
CA SER A 20 -12.76 -10.89 7.28
C SER A 20 -14.05 -10.92 6.46
N GLN A 21 -13.94 -11.24 5.16
CA GLN A 21 -15.02 -11.10 4.17
C GLN A 21 -16.31 -11.80 4.60
N LYS A 22 -16.20 -13.01 5.16
CA LYS A 22 -17.35 -13.80 5.60
C LYS A 22 -18.07 -13.11 6.77
N THR A 23 -17.31 -12.63 7.74
CA THR A 23 -17.81 -11.94 8.93
C THR A 23 -18.50 -10.64 8.54
N ILE A 24 -17.83 -9.76 7.79
CA ILE A 24 -18.41 -8.48 7.34
C ILE A 24 -19.68 -8.73 6.50
N LYS A 25 -19.66 -9.71 5.60
CA LYS A 25 -20.83 -10.07 4.80
C LYS A 25 -21.99 -10.58 5.67
N HIS A 26 -21.71 -11.32 6.74
CA HIS A 26 -22.73 -11.77 7.68
C HIS A 26 -23.40 -10.58 8.37
N HIS A 27 -22.61 -9.63 8.88
CA HIS A 27 -23.13 -8.37 9.45
C HIS A 27 -23.97 -7.59 8.44
N LEU A 28 -23.50 -7.44 7.19
CA LEU A 28 -24.26 -6.76 6.13
C LEU A 28 -25.60 -7.42 5.86
N VAL A 29 -25.67 -8.75 5.78
CA VAL A 29 -26.93 -9.46 5.57
C VAL A 29 -27.87 -9.28 6.78
N GLY A 30 -27.33 -9.22 7.99
CA GLY A 30 -28.07 -8.89 9.21
C GLY A 30 -28.68 -7.48 9.12
N LEU A 31 -27.86 -6.48 8.84
CA LEU A 31 -28.28 -5.08 8.68
C LEU A 31 -29.32 -4.90 7.57
N GLU A 32 -29.13 -5.56 6.42
CA GLU A 32 -30.09 -5.55 5.31
C GLU A 32 -31.47 -6.09 5.74
N LYS A 33 -31.51 -7.13 6.58
CA LYS A 33 -32.76 -7.68 7.12
C LYS A 33 -33.40 -6.71 8.11
N LEU A 34 -32.62 -6.15 9.03
CA LEU A 34 -33.10 -5.20 10.04
C LEU A 34 -33.69 -3.94 9.39
N ALA A 35 -32.98 -3.35 8.42
CA ALA A 35 -33.45 -2.18 7.69
C ALA A 35 -34.77 -2.45 6.94
N LYS A 36 -34.93 -3.64 6.34
CA LYS A 36 -36.19 -4.04 5.69
C LYS A 36 -37.33 -4.26 6.68
N THR A 37 -37.05 -4.86 7.83
CA THR A 37 -38.05 -5.05 8.89
C THR A 37 -38.52 -3.71 9.42
N PHE A 38 -37.60 -2.78 9.71
CA PHE A 38 -37.92 -1.42 10.15
C PHE A 38 -38.75 -0.66 9.11
N ALA A 39 -38.37 -0.73 7.83
CA ALA A 39 -39.14 -0.10 6.75
C ALA A 39 -40.58 -0.62 6.69
N ARG A 40 -40.78 -1.94 6.77
CA ARG A 40 -42.11 -2.57 6.81
C ARG A 40 -42.92 -2.17 8.04
N GLN A 41 -42.28 -2.13 9.21
CA GLN A 41 -42.93 -1.70 10.44
C GLN A 41 -43.42 -0.25 10.33
N ASN A 42 -42.63 0.64 9.73
CA ASN A 42 -43.02 2.04 9.56
C ASN A 42 -44.09 2.26 8.49
N GLU A 43 -44.06 1.49 7.41
CA GLU A 43 -45.10 1.51 6.37
C GLU A 43 -46.46 1.08 6.94
N LEU A 44 -46.47 0.07 7.82
CA LEU A 44 -47.66 -0.37 8.54
C LEU A 44 -48.17 0.67 9.55
N LEU A 45 -47.30 1.53 10.07
CA LEU A 45 -47.64 2.55 11.06
C LEU A 45 -48.10 3.89 10.44
N GLY A 46 -48.09 4.02 9.11
CA GLY A 46 -48.69 5.18 8.41
C GLY A 46 -48.09 6.55 8.77
N THR A 47 -46.86 6.59 9.28
CA THR A 47 -46.23 7.84 9.70
C THR A 47 -45.47 8.49 8.55
N GLU A 48 -46.00 9.61 8.05
CA GLU A 48 -45.39 10.39 6.95
C GLU A 48 -44.06 11.08 7.34
N SER A 49 -43.68 11.05 8.62
CA SER A 49 -42.48 11.73 9.12
C SER A 49 -41.77 10.92 10.22
N LEU A 50 -40.46 10.76 10.05
CA LEU A 50 -39.55 10.08 10.98
C LEU A 50 -39.52 10.77 12.36
N ALA A 51 -39.73 12.09 12.41
CA ALA A 51 -39.84 12.85 13.65
C ALA A 51 -41.15 12.53 14.39
N SER A 52 -42.25 12.37 13.66
CA SER A 52 -43.54 11.95 14.22
C SER A 52 -43.49 10.52 14.76
N LEU A 53 -42.72 9.63 14.13
CA LEU A 53 -42.50 8.27 14.61
C LEU A 53 -41.69 8.24 15.92
N ILE A 54 -40.58 8.99 16.02
CA ILE A 54 -39.77 9.05 17.25
C ILE A 54 -40.62 9.59 18.41
N ILE A 55 -41.42 10.62 18.16
CA ILE A 55 -42.35 11.18 19.15
C ILE A 55 -43.43 10.15 19.49
N PHE A 56 -44.08 9.53 18.51
CA PHE A 56 -45.13 8.53 18.72
C PHE A 56 -44.63 7.32 19.51
N VAL A 57 -43.52 6.71 19.11
CA VAL A 57 -42.92 5.54 19.80
C VAL A 57 -42.57 5.90 21.24
N ASN A 58 -41.96 7.05 21.50
CA ASN A 58 -41.64 7.47 22.87
C ASN A 58 -42.89 7.79 23.70
N THR A 59 -43.94 8.35 23.08
CA THR A 59 -45.18 8.74 23.77
C THR A 59 -46.07 7.54 24.08
N GLU A 60 -46.21 6.60 23.15
CA GLU A 60 -47.02 5.38 23.31
C GLU A 60 -46.36 4.39 24.28
N ARG A 61 -45.03 4.31 24.27
CA ARG A 61 -44.24 3.49 25.22
C ARG A 61 -44.42 3.96 26.66
N ALA A 62 -44.56 5.26 26.88
CA ALA A 62 -44.87 5.84 28.19
C ALA A 62 -46.34 5.65 28.60
N ARG A 63 -47.28 5.55 27.64
CA ARG A 63 -48.72 5.44 27.91
C ARG A 63 -49.20 4.01 28.17
N TYR A 64 -48.69 3.01 27.46
CA TYR A 64 -49.31 1.67 27.44
C TYR A 64 -48.54 0.58 28.18
N GLY A 65 -47.39 0.89 28.79
CA GLY A 65 -46.62 -0.09 29.58
C GLY A 65 -46.34 -1.39 28.80
N ILE A 66 -46.13 -1.28 27.48
CA ILE A 66 -45.99 -2.43 26.59
C ILE A 66 -44.77 -3.26 27.01
N PRO A 67 -44.93 -4.57 27.28
CA PRO A 67 -43.81 -5.42 27.69
C PRO A 67 -42.75 -5.49 26.58
N GLN A 68 -41.49 -5.47 26.99
CA GLN A 68 -40.26 -5.45 26.18
C GLN A 68 -40.12 -6.52 25.06
N ARG A 69 -41.07 -7.44 24.82
CA ARG A 69 -40.79 -8.65 24.02
C ARG A 69 -41.12 -8.59 22.53
N ASP A 70 -41.97 -7.67 22.08
CA ASP A 70 -42.23 -7.44 20.65
C ASP A 70 -41.55 -6.13 20.19
N VAL A 71 -40.23 -6.08 20.39
CA VAL A 71 -39.39 -4.88 20.24
C VAL A 71 -39.56 -4.27 18.85
N LEU A 72 -40.20 -3.09 18.80
CA LEU A 72 -40.01 -2.12 17.72
C LEU A 72 -38.51 -1.90 17.59
N LEU A 73 -37.91 -2.39 16.50
CA LEU A 73 -36.50 -2.16 16.20
C LEU A 73 -36.28 -0.65 16.24
N THR A 74 -35.43 -0.19 17.15
CA THR A 74 -35.13 1.23 17.21
C THR A 74 -34.13 1.58 16.13
N LEU A 75 -34.21 2.80 15.62
CA LEU A 75 -33.19 3.32 14.71
C LEU A 75 -31.79 3.25 15.34
N GLU A 76 -31.72 3.41 16.67
CA GLU A 76 -30.50 3.27 17.47
C GLU A 76 -29.93 1.85 17.47
N GLU A 77 -30.77 0.81 17.55
CA GLU A 77 -30.32 -0.59 17.45
C GLU A 77 -29.70 -0.90 16.08
N ILE A 78 -30.28 -0.38 14.99
CA ILE A 78 -29.73 -0.59 13.65
C ILE A 78 -28.40 0.16 13.50
N ARG A 79 -28.32 1.40 13.99
CA ARG A 79 -27.06 2.18 14.01
C ARG A 79 -26.00 1.53 14.89
N PHE A 80 -26.38 0.93 16.01
CA PHE A 80 -25.46 0.17 16.86
C PHE A 80 -24.89 -1.04 16.12
N GLN A 81 -25.73 -1.83 15.45
CA GLN A 81 -25.29 -2.96 14.63
C GLN A 81 -24.40 -2.53 13.45
N ASP A 82 -24.68 -1.36 12.86
CA ASP A 82 -23.82 -0.77 11.82
C ASP A 82 -22.45 -0.38 12.40
N GLY A 83 -22.44 0.24 13.59
CA GLY A 83 -21.23 0.51 14.35
C GLY A 83 -20.40 -0.74 14.62
N GLU A 84 -21.02 -1.83 15.07
CA GLU A 84 -20.35 -3.11 15.31
C GLU A 84 -19.72 -3.69 14.03
N MET A 85 -20.39 -3.59 12.89
CA MET A 85 -19.81 -3.98 11.61
C MET A 85 -18.55 -3.15 11.31
N PHE A 86 -18.60 -1.83 11.49
CA PHE A 86 -17.44 -0.97 11.27
C PHE A 86 -16.31 -1.20 12.27
N SER A 87 -16.61 -1.62 13.52
CA SER A 87 -15.59 -2.06 14.47
C SER A 87 -14.81 -3.29 13.97
N VAL A 88 -15.47 -4.21 13.24
CA VAL A 88 -14.80 -5.33 12.56
C VAL A 88 -13.93 -4.83 11.40
N VAL A 89 -14.45 -3.89 10.61
CA VAL A 89 -13.69 -3.28 9.49
C VAL A 89 -12.42 -2.60 9.98
N ASP A 90 -12.51 -1.80 11.05
CA ASP A 90 -11.35 -1.10 11.61
C ASP A 90 -10.30 -2.09 12.14
N ARG A 91 -10.75 -3.16 12.81
CA ARG A 91 -9.87 -4.22 13.29
C ARG A 91 -9.14 -4.90 12.13
N ASP A 92 -9.86 -5.24 11.06
CA ASP A 92 -9.24 -5.83 9.87
C ASP A 92 -8.21 -4.86 9.24
N ILE A 93 -8.54 -3.56 9.15
CA ILE A 93 -7.61 -2.54 8.63
C ILE A 93 -6.32 -2.51 9.45
N GLU A 94 -6.41 -2.46 10.79
CA GLU A 94 -5.22 -2.44 11.64
C GLU A 94 -4.39 -3.73 11.55
N CYS A 95 -5.04 -4.90 11.52
CA CYS A 95 -4.33 -6.17 11.33
C CYS A 95 -3.59 -6.22 9.98
N ILE A 96 -4.23 -5.77 8.90
CA ILE A 96 -3.63 -5.76 7.56
C ILE A 96 -2.48 -4.74 7.50
N LYS A 97 -2.64 -3.56 8.12
CA LYS A 97 -1.56 -2.56 8.21
C LYS A 97 -0.34 -3.11 8.92
N GLY A 98 -0.52 -3.78 10.06
CA GLY A 98 0.60 -4.41 10.78
C GLY A 98 1.36 -5.41 9.92
N ALA A 99 0.65 -6.26 9.16
CA ALA A 99 1.28 -7.20 8.24
C ALA A 99 2.01 -6.49 7.07
N ILE A 100 1.47 -5.38 6.56
CA ILE A 100 2.14 -4.57 5.53
C ILE A 100 3.43 -3.95 6.07
N GLU A 101 3.40 -3.40 7.27
CA GLU A 101 4.57 -2.80 7.92
C GLU A 101 5.70 -3.85 8.09
N GLU A 102 5.37 -5.09 8.47
CA GLU A 102 6.34 -6.19 8.55
C GLU A 102 6.95 -6.53 7.18
N LEU A 103 6.13 -6.64 6.13
CA LEU A 103 6.59 -6.90 4.77
C LEU A 103 7.44 -5.74 4.22
N GLU A 104 7.06 -4.50 4.50
CA GLU A 104 7.82 -3.30 4.15
C GLU A 104 9.21 -3.30 4.78
N LEU A 105 9.32 -3.68 6.06
CA LEU A 105 10.62 -3.78 6.75
C LEU A 105 11.52 -4.81 6.07
N SER A 106 10.97 -5.97 5.66
CA SER A 106 11.72 -6.98 4.90
C SER A 106 12.22 -6.42 3.57
N LEU A 107 11.34 -5.78 2.79
CA LEU A 107 11.70 -5.19 1.50
C LEU A 107 12.73 -4.05 1.63
N MET A 108 12.62 -3.24 2.67
CA MET A 108 13.60 -2.18 2.97
C MET A 108 14.97 -2.77 3.30
N HIS A 109 15.01 -3.91 3.99
CA HIS A 109 16.25 -4.64 4.24
C HIS A 109 16.86 -5.16 2.92
N GLU A 110 16.06 -5.76 2.05
CA GLU A 110 16.50 -6.23 0.73
C GLU A 110 17.01 -5.09 -0.17
N ILE A 111 16.31 -3.95 -0.19
CA ILE A 111 16.78 -2.73 -0.86
C ILE A 111 18.15 -2.32 -0.31
N SER A 112 18.31 -2.32 1.01
CA SER A 112 19.57 -1.92 1.66
C SER A 112 20.72 -2.86 1.28
N GLN A 113 20.46 -4.17 1.23
CA GLN A 113 21.43 -5.15 0.76
C GLN A 113 21.78 -4.93 -0.72
N TRP A 114 20.77 -4.69 -1.57
CA TRP A 114 20.97 -4.43 -2.99
C TRP A 114 21.80 -3.16 -3.23
N ILE A 115 21.46 -2.06 -2.55
CA ILE A 115 22.21 -0.79 -2.61
C ILE A 115 23.65 -1.00 -2.14
N THR A 116 23.85 -1.73 -1.04
CA THR A 116 25.19 -2.04 -0.53
C THR A 116 26.00 -2.81 -1.57
N LYS A 117 25.42 -3.85 -2.17
CA LYS A 117 26.06 -4.61 -3.24
C LYS A 117 26.40 -3.73 -4.45
N ALA A 118 25.46 -2.91 -4.89
CA ALA A 118 25.61 -2.01 -6.03
C ALA A 118 26.69 -0.94 -5.80
N ASN A 119 26.79 -0.40 -4.58
CA ASN A 119 27.88 0.51 -4.20
C ASN A 119 29.24 -0.18 -4.23
N HIS A 120 29.36 -1.37 -3.64
CA HIS A 120 30.65 -2.10 -3.60
C HIS A 120 31.13 -2.51 -4.99
N GLY A 121 30.22 -2.85 -5.90
CA GLY A 121 30.57 -3.20 -7.27
C GLY A 121 30.53 -2.04 -8.26
N GLY A 122 30.46 -0.80 -7.78
CA GLY A 122 30.61 0.41 -8.61
C GLY A 122 29.42 0.77 -9.50
N LEU A 123 28.26 0.13 -9.30
CA LEU A 123 27.02 0.43 -10.01
C LEU A 123 26.31 1.68 -9.46
N LEU A 124 26.41 1.91 -8.16
CA LEU A 124 25.94 3.13 -7.50
C LEU A 124 27.10 3.95 -6.97
N LEU A 125 26.89 5.27 -6.92
CA LEU A 125 27.82 6.23 -6.33
C LEU A 125 27.27 6.78 -5.03
N THR A 126 28.16 6.96 -4.07
CA THR A 126 27.89 7.76 -2.87
C THR A 126 27.88 9.24 -3.20
N GLU A 127 27.16 10.04 -2.39
CA GLU A 127 27.09 11.50 -2.59
C GLU A 127 28.46 12.15 -2.68
N ARG A 128 29.39 11.75 -1.81
CA ARG A 128 30.78 12.23 -1.83
C ARG A 128 31.47 11.97 -3.17
N GLN A 129 31.23 10.81 -3.79
CA GLN A 129 31.79 10.49 -5.10
C GLN A 129 31.20 11.35 -6.22
N VAL A 130 29.92 11.72 -6.12
CA VAL A 130 29.26 12.63 -7.07
C VAL A 130 29.75 14.06 -6.88
N GLU A 131 29.90 14.54 -5.64
CA GLU A 131 30.41 15.88 -5.33
C GLU A 131 31.84 16.11 -5.80
N CYS A 132 32.68 15.07 -5.77
CA CYS A 132 34.04 15.11 -6.29
C CYS A 132 34.11 15.03 -7.82
N ALA A 133 32.99 14.79 -8.51
CA ALA A 133 32.99 14.66 -9.96
C ALA A 133 32.97 16.02 -10.66
N PRO A 134 33.75 16.21 -11.73
CA PRO A 134 33.76 17.46 -12.49
C PRO A 134 32.43 17.74 -13.21
N GLN A 135 31.57 16.73 -13.39
CA GLN A 135 30.23 16.88 -13.94
C GLN A 135 29.20 17.08 -12.81
N LYS A 136 28.49 18.22 -12.84
CA LYS A 136 27.39 18.52 -11.90
C LYS A 136 26.09 17.75 -12.17
N ASN A 137 26.06 16.90 -13.19
CA ASN A 137 24.90 16.06 -13.51
C ASN A 137 25.21 14.61 -13.12
N GLY A 138 24.70 14.18 -11.96
CA GLY A 138 24.93 12.85 -11.41
C GLY A 138 24.44 11.71 -12.30
N GLN A 139 23.38 11.92 -13.09
CA GLN A 139 22.88 10.91 -14.02
C GLN A 139 23.85 10.66 -15.17
N ARG A 140 24.37 11.72 -15.80
CA ARG A 140 25.38 11.58 -16.88
C ARG A 140 26.67 10.95 -16.37
N LEU A 141 27.06 11.26 -15.13
CA LEU A 141 28.21 10.65 -14.49
C LEU A 141 27.99 9.15 -14.26
N ALA A 142 26.83 8.76 -13.73
CA ALA A 142 26.49 7.35 -13.53
C ALA A 142 26.50 6.58 -14.85
N GLN A 143 25.89 7.13 -15.90
CA GLN A 143 25.93 6.56 -17.26
C GLN A 143 27.35 6.40 -17.77
N ALA A 144 28.19 7.44 -17.66
CA ALA A 144 29.57 7.39 -18.12
C ALA A 144 30.40 6.35 -17.37
N LEU A 145 30.16 6.15 -16.08
CA LEU A 145 30.84 5.12 -15.28
C LEU A 145 30.38 3.72 -15.65
N VAL A 146 29.08 3.51 -15.86
CA VAL A 146 28.55 2.24 -16.37
C VAL A 146 29.18 1.92 -17.73
N SER A 147 29.17 2.87 -18.67
CA SER A 147 29.82 2.72 -19.98
C SER A 147 31.31 2.39 -19.85
N TYR A 148 32.04 3.11 -18.99
CA TYR A 148 33.47 2.87 -18.74
C TYR A 148 33.72 1.47 -18.17
N HIS A 149 32.92 1.05 -17.18
CA HIS A 149 33.08 -0.24 -16.53
C HIS A 149 32.82 -1.38 -17.52
N VAL A 150 31.74 -1.30 -18.29
CA VAL A 150 31.42 -2.26 -19.37
C VAL A 150 32.55 -2.33 -20.40
N SER A 151 33.09 -1.19 -20.84
CA SER A 151 34.21 -1.15 -21.79
C SER A 151 35.49 -1.75 -21.22
N SER A 152 35.72 -1.63 -19.92
CA SER A 152 36.92 -2.14 -19.25
C SER A 152 36.91 -3.65 -19.03
N LEU A 153 35.72 -4.24 -18.81
CA LEU A 153 35.55 -5.66 -18.50
C LEU A 153 35.43 -6.54 -19.76
N GLY A 154 34.94 -5.96 -20.87
CA GLY A 154 34.49 -6.73 -22.04
C GLY A 154 33.12 -7.35 -21.80
N THR A 155 32.43 -7.71 -22.88
CA THR A 155 31.00 -8.09 -22.85
C THR A 155 30.69 -9.26 -21.90
N GLU A 156 31.45 -10.35 -21.94
CA GLU A 156 31.18 -11.54 -21.13
C GLU A 156 31.33 -11.28 -19.62
N ALA A 157 32.40 -10.60 -19.21
CA ALA A 157 32.61 -10.25 -17.81
C ALA A 157 31.61 -9.18 -17.33
N ALA A 158 31.21 -8.24 -18.20
CA ALA A 158 30.16 -7.27 -17.89
C ALA A 158 28.79 -7.95 -17.70
N CYS A 159 28.45 -8.95 -18.53
CA CYS A 159 27.24 -9.76 -18.35
C CYS A 159 27.25 -10.50 -17.00
N SER A 160 28.36 -11.16 -16.65
CA SER A 160 28.48 -11.86 -15.36
C SER A 160 28.38 -10.92 -14.16
N TRP A 161 28.97 -9.71 -14.27
CA TRP A 161 28.85 -8.67 -13.26
C TRP A 161 27.38 -8.23 -13.07
N VAL A 162 26.68 -7.89 -14.15
CA VAL A 162 25.27 -7.45 -14.12
C VAL A 162 24.31 -8.55 -13.66
N GLU A 163 24.54 -9.79 -14.06
CA GLU A 163 23.72 -10.96 -13.71
C GLU A 163 23.49 -11.06 -12.21
N SER A 164 24.53 -10.81 -11.42
CA SER A 164 24.45 -10.89 -9.97
C SER A 164 23.47 -9.87 -9.36
N TYR A 165 23.31 -8.69 -9.96
CA TYR A 165 22.36 -7.67 -9.52
C TYR A 165 20.95 -7.93 -10.04
N VAL A 166 20.84 -8.43 -11.27
CA VAL A 166 19.56 -8.85 -11.85
C VAL A 166 18.92 -9.92 -10.98
N ARG A 167 19.65 -10.99 -10.64
CA ARG A 167 19.15 -12.05 -9.75
C ARG A 167 18.72 -11.53 -8.38
N SER A 168 19.52 -10.63 -7.79
CA SER A 168 19.18 -10.01 -6.50
C SER A 168 17.93 -9.14 -6.59
N TYR A 169 17.76 -8.42 -7.69
CA TYR A 169 16.56 -7.62 -7.94
C TYR A 169 15.34 -8.50 -8.19
N CYS A 170 15.46 -9.62 -8.92
CA CYS A 170 14.34 -10.53 -9.18
C CYS A 170 13.73 -11.07 -7.87
N ASN A 171 14.58 -11.49 -6.92
CA ASN A 171 14.10 -11.93 -5.60
C ASN A 171 13.32 -10.83 -4.87
N PHE A 172 13.88 -9.62 -4.82
CA PHE A 172 13.20 -8.46 -4.25
C PHE A 172 11.89 -8.10 -4.99
N HIS A 173 11.90 -8.21 -6.32
CA HIS A 173 10.76 -7.92 -7.16
C HIS A 173 9.61 -8.90 -6.94
N GLU A 174 9.90 -10.18 -6.72
CA GLU A 174 8.91 -11.20 -6.36
C GLU A 174 8.22 -10.85 -5.03
N HIS A 175 8.98 -10.56 -3.97
CA HIS A 175 8.40 -10.14 -2.68
C HIS A 175 7.61 -8.82 -2.78
N LEU A 176 8.09 -7.87 -3.59
CA LEU A 176 7.34 -6.64 -3.85
C LEU A 176 6.02 -6.96 -4.56
N ALA A 177 6.03 -7.82 -5.58
CA ALA A 177 4.82 -8.20 -6.30
C ALA A 177 3.80 -8.90 -5.38
N GLU A 178 4.27 -9.72 -4.44
CA GLU A 178 3.43 -10.33 -3.40
C GLU A 178 2.78 -9.26 -2.50
N LEU A 179 3.56 -8.31 -1.98
CA LEU A 179 3.04 -7.20 -1.18
C LEU A 179 2.00 -6.38 -1.97
N MET A 180 2.31 -6.01 -3.22
CA MET A 180 1.42 -5.22 -4.06
C MET A 180 0.11 -5.94 -4.35
N ASN A 181 0.16 -7.24 -4.66
CA ASN A 181 -1.03 -8.06 -4.86
C ASN A 181 -1.84 -8.22 -3.57
N TYR A 182 -1.19 -8.40 -2.42
CA TYR A 182 -1.83 -8.47 -1.11
C TYR A 182 -2.61 -7.18 -0.79
N ILE A 183 -2.00 -6.01 -1.01
CA ILE A 183 -2.66 -4.71 -0.85
C ILE A 183 -3.87 -4.60 -1.79
N ASP A 184 -3.70 -4.85 -3.08
CA ASP A 184 -4.77 -4.73 -4.08
C ASP A 184 -5.97 -5.64 -3.78
N VAL A 185 -5.71 -6.88 -3.36
CA VAL A 185 -6.77 -7.83 -3.00
C VAL A 185 -7.59 -7.31 -1.83
N ASN A 186 -6.94 -6.76 -0.80
CA ASN A 186 -7.61 -6.20 0.37
C ASN A 186 -8.38 -4.91 0.02
N LEU A 187 -7.78 -3.97 -0.71
CA LEU A 187 -8.45 -2.76 -1.19
C LEU A 187 -9.69 -3.08 -2.03
N ALA A 188 -9.57 -4.01 -3.00
CA ALA A 188 -10.70 -4.45 -3.81
C ALA A 188 -11.82 -5.08 -2.95
N GLY A 189 -11.44 -5.76 -1.86
CA GLY A 189 -12.38 -6.39 -0.94
C GLY A 189 -13.17 -5.40 -0.12
N PHE A 190 -12.48 -4.45 0.53
CA PHE A 190 -13.13 -3.36 1.24
C PHE A 190 -14.02 -2.55 0.32
N ARG A 191 -13.52 -2.11 -0.84
CA ARG A 191 -14.30 -1.35 -1.82
C ARG A 191 -15.59 -2.06 -2.21
N LYS A 192 -15.56 -3.38 -2.45
CA LYS A 192 -16.75 -4.16 -2.83
C LYS A 192 -17.76 -4.30 -1.69
N LEU A 193 -17.28 -4.58 -0.47
CA LEU A 193 -18.14 -4.74 0.70
C LEU A 193 -18.79 -3.42 1.10
N LEU A 194 -18.01 -2.34 1.13
CA LEU A 194 -18.48 -1.01 1.51
C LEU A 194 -19.37 -0.41 0.42
N LYS A 195 -19.09 -0.64 -0.86
CA LYS A 195 -20.04 -0.28 -1.94
C LYS A 195 -21.37 -1.02 -1.81
N ARG A 196 -21.37 -2.27 -1.33
CA ARG A 196 -22.61 -3.01 -1.06
C ARG A 196 -23.35 -2.43 0.13
N HIS A 197 -22.64 -2.09 1.21
CA HIS A 197 -23.19 -1.38 2.36
C HIS A 197 -23.92 -0.11 1.91
N ASP A 198 -23.22 0.78 1.20
CA ASP A 198 -23.74 2.08 0.77
C ASP A 198 -24.96 1.96 -0.15
N LYS A 199 -25.05 0.87 -0.92
CA LYS A 199 -26.18 0.59 -1.81
C LYS A 199 -27.41 0.05 -1.07
N ASN A 200 -27.20 -0.80 -0.08
CA ASN A 200 -28.27 -1.61 0.50
C ASN A 200 -28.78 -1.08 1.84
N ILE A 201 -27.99 -0.29 2.55
CA ILE A 201 -28.33 0.28 3.85
C ILE A 201 -28.68 1.76 3.66
N PRO A 202 -29.93 2.20 3.92
CA PRO A 202 -30.30 3.61 3.86
C PRO A 202 -29.47 4.50 4.78
N ARG A 203 -29.19 5.73 4.33
CA ARG A 203 -28.30 6.69 5.04
C ARG A 203 -28.71 6.99 6.48
N LEU A 204 -30.00 6.94 6.78
CA LEU A 204 -30.52 7.20 8.12
C LEU A 204 -30.08 6.15 9.17
N PHE A 205 -29.62 4.98 8.72
CA PHE A 205 -29.10 3.92 9.58
C PHE A 205 -27.58 3.90 9.66
N HIS A 206 -26.88 4.78 8.94
CA HIS A 206 -25.43 4.80 8.96
C HIS A 206 -24.92 5.30 10.32
N ALA A 207 -24.01 4.56 10.91
CA ALA A 207 -23.26 4.96 12.10
C ALA A 207 -22.11 5.93 11.75
N ARG A 208 -21.66 5.91 10.49
CA ARG A 208 -20.52 6.71 10.00
C ARG A 208 -20.85 7.46 8.71
N SER A 209 -20.03 8.47 8.40
CA SER A 209 -20.11 9.19 7.13
C SER A 209 -19.77 8.29 5.95
N THR A 210 -20.57 8.37 4.88
CA THR A 210 -20.34 7.67 3.61
C THR A 210 -19.94 8.66 2.51
N PRO A 211 -19.03 8.26 1.58
CA PRO A 211 -18.36 6.96 1.49
C PRO A 211 -17.25 6.81 2.55
N PHE A 212 -17.13 5.61 3.12
CA PHE A 212 -16.03 5.30 4.05
C PHE A 212 -14.76 4.95 3.26
N LEU A 213 -13.73 5.77 3.39
CA LEU A 213 -12.43 5.60 2.70
C LEU A 213 -11.28 5.26 3.66
N GLY A 214 -11.56 4.91 4.92
CA GLY A 214 -10.53 4.61 5.92
C GLY A 214 -9.57 3.49 5.48
N PHE A 215 -10.06 2.51 4.72
CA PHE A 215 -9.25 1.43 4.17
C PHE A 215 -8.15 1.89 3.17
N HIS A 216 -8.18 3.14 2.68
CA HIS A 216 -7.10 3.69 1.85
C HIS A 216 -5.79 3.80 2.64
N SER A 217 -5.83 3.91 3.98
CA SER A 217 -4.63 4.00 4.83
C SER A 217 -3.76 2.75 4.82
N ILE A 218 -4.26 1.65 4.23
CA ILE A 218 -3.50 0.42 4.00
C ILE A 218 -2.37 0.66 2.99
N VAL A 219 -2.55 1.60 2.05
CA VAL A 219 -1.46 2.04 1.16
C VAL A 219 -0.63 3.07 1.90
N THR A 220 0.55 2.66 2.36
CA THR A 220 1.40 3.55 3.15
C THR A 220 2.34 4.34 2.24
N ARG A 221 2.91 5.43 2.79
CA ARG A 221 3.97 6.17 2.13
C ARG A 221 5.24 5.33 1.96
N VAL A 222 5.49 4.37 2.84
CA VAL A 222 6.66 3.47 2.77
C VAL A 222 6.49 2.50 1.61
N THR A 223 5.32 1.85 1.47
CA THR A 223 5.00 1.00 0.30
C THR A 223 5.32 1.73 -1.00
N MET A 224 4.87 2.99 -1.12
CA MET A 224 5.08 3.78 -2.33
C MET A 224 6.54 4.15 -2.56
N LYS A 225 7.30 4.45 -1.51
CA LYS A 225 8.75 4.67 -1.62
C LYS A 225 9.47 3.40 -2.09
N VAL A 226 9.16 2.24 -1.49
CA VAL A 226 9.72 0.94 -1.88
C VAL A 226 9.43 0.66 -3.36
N PHE A 227 8.18 0.87 -3.79
CA PHE A 227 7.79 0.71 -5.19
C PHE A 227 8.59 1.64 -6.13
N VAL A 228 8.72 2.92 -5.81
CA VAL A 228 9.50 3.87 -6.62
C VAL A 228 10.98 3.47 -6.69
N VAL A 229 11.56 2.99 -5.59
CA VAL A 229 12.93 2.47 -5.59
C VAL A 229 13.05 1.26 -6.51
N ALA A 230 12.09 0.34 -6.49
CA ALA A 230 12.09 -0.82 -7.39
C ALA A 230 12.08 -0.42 -8.87
N VAL A 231 11.24 0.56 -9.24
CA VAL A 231 11.20 1.11 -10.61
C VAL A 231 12.56 1.71 -11.00
N LYS A 232 13.21 2.45 -10.09
CA LYS A 232 14.53 3.04 -10.35
C LYS A 232 15.62 1.98 -10.50
N ILE A 233 15.60 0.93 -9.68
CA ILE A 233 16.54 -0.19 -9.80
C ILE A 233 16.35 -0.91 -11.14
N HIS A 234 15.09 -1.20 -11.52
CA HIS A 234 14.77 -1.83 -12.80
C HIS A 234 15.26 -0.99 -13.99
N ALA A 235 15.02 0.32 -13.97
CA ALA A 235 15.48 1.23 -15.01
C ALA A 235 17.01 1.26 -15.13
N LEU A 236 17.72 1.32 -14.00
CA LEU A 236 19.18 1.29 -13.95
C LEU A 236 19.75 -0.03 -14.52
N LEU A 237 19.16 -1.18 -14.15
CA LEU A 237 19.59 -2.47 -14.67
C LEU A 237 19.30 -2.60 -16.17
N THR A 238 18.16 -2.09 -16.63
CA THR A 238 17.81 -2.04 -18.06
C THR A 238 18.85 -1.22 -18.83
N GLU A 239 19.22 -0.05 -18.31
CA GLU A 239 20.24 0.81 -18.90
C GLU A 239 21.61 0.13 -18.96
N CYS A 240 22.01 -0.61 -17.91
CA CYS A 240 23.25 -1.40 -17.94
C CYS A 240 23.22 -2.48 -19.02
N LEU A 241 22.11 -3.18 -19.19
CA LEU A 241 21.96 -4.19 -20.22
C LEU A 241 21.94 -3.58 -21.63
N ASP A 242 21.30 -2.42 -21.81
CA ASP A 242 21.34 -1.66 -23.06
C ASP A 242 22.77 -1.22 -23.41
N GLU A 243 23.54 -0.80 -22.39
CA GLU A 243 24.95 -0.43 -22.55
C GLU A 243 25.80 -1.59 -23.04
N ILE A 244 25.68 -2.74 -22.38
CA ILE A 244 26.42 -3.96 -22.74
C ILE A 244 26.08 -4.36 -24.18
N ASN A 245 24.80 -4.32 -24.55
CA ASN A 245 24.37 -4.68 -25.90
C ASN A 245 24.89 -3.69 -26.95
N ARG A 246 24.98 -2.40 -26.62
CA ARG A 246 25.54 -1.39 -27.52
C ARG A 246 27.04 -1.56 -27.76
N GLN A 247 27.77 -2.04 -26.74
CA GLN A 247 29.20 -2.33 -26.86
C GLN A 247 29.47 -3.68 -27.51
N ALA A 248 28.52 -4.62 -27.42
CA ALA A 248 28.54 -5.84 -28.20
C ALA A 248 28.35 -5.50 -29.69
N GLN A 249 29.27 -5.92 -30.55
CA GLN A 249 29.19 -5.67 -32.00
C GLN A 249 27.99 -6.38 -32.66
N SER A 250 27.37 -7.32 -31.94
CA SER A 250 26.19 -8.09 -32.32
C SER A 250 25.29 -8.32 -31.09
N PRO A 251 23.97 -8.56 -31.26
CA PRO A 251 23.09 -8.92 -30.16
C PRO A 251 23.65 -10.12 -29.38
N SER A 252 23.83 -9.95 -28.07
CA SER A 252 24.36 -11.00 -27.19
C SER A 252 23.21 -11.79 -26.59
N THR A 253 23.20 -13.10 -26.86
CA THR A 253 22.21 -14.05 -26.33
C THR A 253 22.19 -14.04 -24.79
N GLU A 254 23.33 -13.76 -24.15
CA GLU A 254 23.45 -13.57 -22.71
C GLU A 254 22.67 -12.33 -22.23
N VAL A 255 22.77 -11.20 -22.94
CA VAL A 255 22.02 -9.97 -22.62
C VAL A 255 20.52 -10.19 -22.79
N GLU A 256 20.10 -10.89 -23.85
CA GLU A 256 18.68 -11.25 -24.04
C GLU A 256 18.16 -12.15 -22.91
N THR A 257 18.98 -13.11 -22.45
CA THR A 257 18.64 -14.00 -21.34
C THR A 257 18.47 -13.20 -20.04
N LEU A 258 19.39 -12.28 -19.74
CA LEU A 258 19.30 -11.41 -18.56
C LEU A 258 18.11 -10.45 -18.63
N ARG A 259 17.78 -9.93 -19.82
CA ARG A 259 16.58 -9.09 -20.00
C ARG A 259 15.30 -9.88 -19.80
N SER A 260 15.25 -11.12 -20.29
CA SER A 260 14.12 -12.01 -20.06
C SER A 260 13.95 -12.32 -18.57
N LEU A 261 15.06 -12.50 -17.84
CA LEU A 261 15.05 -12.70 -16.39
C LEU A 261 14.61 -11.44 -15.62
N LEU A 262 15.11 -10.27 -16.00
CA LEU A 262 14.75 -8.99 -15.38
C LEU A 262 13.25 -8.69 -15.52
N GLY A 263 12.66 -9.11 -16.63
CA GLY A 263 11.23 -8.99 -16.88
C GLY A 263 10.75 -7.53 -17.04
N PRO A 264 9.43 -7.31 -17.03
CA PRO A 264 8.87 -5.97 -17.12
C PRO A 264 9.12 -5.16 -15.84
N ALA A 265 9.06 -3.83 -15.98
CA ALA A 265 9.09 -2.94 -14.83
C ALA A 265 7.92 -3.24 -13.86
N PRO A 266 8.10 -3.01 -12.55
CA PRO A 266 7.03 -3.19 -11.58
C PRO A 266 5.88 -2.23 -11.86
N VAL A 267 4.65 -2.74 -11.73
CA VAL A 267 3.42 -2.00 -12.01
C VAL A 267 2.51 -2.04 -10.78
N LEU A 268 1.93 -0.89 -10.42
CA LEU A 268 0.86 -0.84 -9.43
C LEU A 268 -0.39 -1.49 -10.03
N GLY A 269 -1.06 -2.38 -9.31
CA GLY A 269 -2.39 -2.77 -9.75
C GLY A 269 -3.44 -1.70 -9.47
N ALA A 270 -4.62 -1.91 -10.05
CA ALA A 270 -5.58 -0.83 -10.29
C ALA A 270 -6.10 -0.14 -9.02
N GLU A 271 -6.28 -0.88 -7.93
CA GLU A 271 -6.80 -0.30 -6.68
C GLU A 271 -5.71 0.54 -6.01
N THR A 272 -4.50 -0.01 -5.88
CA THR A 272 -3.36 0.69 -5.28
C THR A 272 -2.98 1.92 -6.10
N ALA A 273 -3.00 1.83 -7.43
CA ALA A 273 -2.78 2.97 -8.31
C ALA A 273 -3.81 4.09 -8.04
N THR A 274 -5.09 3.75 -7.89
CA THR A 274 -6.15 4.73 -7.59
C THR A 274 -5.88 5.44 -6.27
N VAL A 275 -5.55 4.68 -5.22
CA VAL A 275 -5.24 5.23 -3.89
C VAL A 275 -3.97 6.09 -3.94
N ALA A 276 -2.96 5.65 -4.70
CA ALA A 276 -1.70 6.37 -4.83
C ALA A 276 -1.86 7.73 -5.51
N HIS A 277 -2.64 7.82 -6.58
CA HIS A 277 -2.92 9.10 -7.25
C HIS A 277 -3.68 10.08 -6.34
N LEU A 278 -4.54 9.56 -5.46
CA LEU A 278 -5.33 10.40 -4.55
C LEU A 278 -4.52 10.95 -3.38
N HIS A 279 -3.63 10.14 -2.79
CA HIS A 279 -2.95 10.50 -1.53
C HIS A 279 -1.47 10.85 -1.70
N PHE A 280 -0.88 10.50 -2.84
CA PHE A 280 0.54 10.66 -3.12
C PHE A 280 0.81 11.29 -4.50
N PRO A 281 0.20 12.44 -4.83
CA PRO A 281 0.29 13.03 -6.17
C PRO A 281 1.74 13.35 -6.58
N ASN A 282 2.58 13.77 -5.63
CA ASN A 282 3.94 14.22 -5.91
C ASN A 282 4.97 13.06 -5.95
N LEU A 283 4.55 11.81 -5.71
CA LEU A 283 5.47 10.66 -5.71
C LEU A 283 5.84 10.21 -7.13
N PHE A 284 5.11 10.66 -8.15
CA PHE A 284 5.31 10.32 -9.55
C PHE A 284 5.67 11.53 -10.43
N GLU A 285 5.91 12.71 -9.84
CA GLU A 285 6.38 13.85 -10.62
C GLU A 285 7.76 13.55 -11.23
N PRO A 286 7.96 13.83 -12.53
CA PRO A 286 9.28 13.73 -13.13
C PRO A 286 10.24 14.68 -12.41
N VAL A 287 11.40 14.17 -12.01
CA VAL A 287 12.42 14.88 -11.22
C VAL A 287 12.89 16.18 -11.90
N ASP A 288 12.67 16.32 -13.22
CA ASP A 288 13.10 17.48 -14.01
C ASP A 288 12.33 18.79 -13.67
N ASP A 289 11.05 18.72 -13.30
CA ASP A 289 10.27 19.93 -12.96
C ASP A 289 10.54 20.42 -11.53
N ALA A 290 10.98 19.52 -10.64
CA ALA A 290 11.42 19.88 -9.29
C ALA A 290 12.73 20.69 -9.32
N VAL A 291 13.61 20.44 -10.30
CA VAL A 291 14.86 21.20 -10.47
C VAL A 291 14.59 22.59 -11.09
N GLN A 292 13.61 22.72 -11.99
CA GLN A 292 13.22 24.03 -12.52
C GLN A 292 12.51 24.91 -11.48
N ASN A 293 11.69 24.33 -10.61
CA ASN A 293 11.03 25.07 -9.52
C ASN A 293 11.97 25.34 -8.33
N ALA A 294 12.94 24.46 -8.03
CA ALA A 294 13.92 24.68 -6.98
C ALA A 294 14.98 25.74 -7.32
N GLN A 295 15.17 26.10 -8.59
CA GLN A 295 16.03 27.22 -8.97
C GLN A 295 15.42 28.60 -8.69
N GLN A 296 14.11 28.69 -8.39
CA GLN A 296 13.44 29.95 -8.02
C GLN A 296 13.23 30.11 -6.50
N GLN A 297 13.53 29.11 -5.68
CA GLN A 297 13.42 29.19 -4.22
C GLN A 297 14.68 28.65 -3.55
N HIS A 298 15.40 29.55 -2.87
CA HIS A 298 16.59 29.25 -2.08
C HIS A 298 16.42 28.00 -1.20
N HIS A 299 17.40 27.09 -1.31
CA HIS A 299 17.72 25.99 -0.39
C HIS A 299 16.55 25.11 0.07
N TYR A 300 16.30 24.03 -0.67
CA TYR A 300 15.84 22.78 -0.05
C TYR A 300 16.89 21.69 -0.22
N GLU A 301 17.48 21.33 0.91
CA GLU A 301 18.32 20.15 1.10
C GLU A 301 17.58 18.89 0.61
N LEU A 302 18.22 18.16 -0.31
CA LEU A 302 17.96 16.74 -0.48
C LEU A 302 18.44 16.05 0.80
N ARG A 303 17.60 16.02 1.83
CA ARG A 303 17.76 15.06 2.92
C ARG A 303 17.41 13.70 2.35
N VAL A 304 18.44 12.98 1.95
CA VAL A 304 18.44 11.52 2.05
C VAL A 304 17.88 11.21 3.43
N CYS A 305 16.76 10.50 3.46
CA CYS A 305 16.25 9.93 4.69
C CYS A 305 17.33 8.97 5.17
N ASN A 306 18.22 9.46 6.05
CA ASN A 306 18.90 8.61 7.00
C ASN A 306 17.80 7.75 7.61
N ALA A 307 17.93 6.43 7.46
CA ALA A 307 17.24 5.51 8.34
C ALA A 307 17.55 5.96 9.77
N GLU A 308 16.55 6.50 10.47
CA GLU A 308 16.63 6.58 11.92
C GLU A 308 16.85 5.14 12.38
N ALA A 309 17.99 4.92 13.04
CA ALA A 309 18.39 3.65 13.59
C ALA A 309 17.25 3.05 14.44
N PRO A 310 17.09 1.71 14.47
CA PRO A 310 16.08 1.10 15.33
C PRO A 310 16.33 1.53 16.78
N LEU A 311 15.29 2.10 17.40
CA LEU A 311 15.24 2.42 18.82
C LEU A 311 15.68 1.20 19.63
N GLN A 312 16.87 1.26 20.23
CA GLN A 312 17.26 0.31 21.26
C GLN A 312 16.33 0.48 22.48
N PRO A 313 15.98 -0.59 23.20
CA PRO A 313 15.18 -0.50 24.40
C PRO A 313 15.97 0.28 25.47
N ARG A 314 15.39 1.38 25.94
CA ARG A 314 15.87 2.14 27.11
C ARG A 314 15.88 1.22 28.33
N ALA A 315 17.07 0.78 28.74
CA ALA A 315 17.29 0.29 30.08
C ALA A 315 17.18 1.49 31.04
N THR A 316 16.15 1.46 31.88
CA THR A 316 15.96 2.37 33.00
C THR A 316 17.07 2.14 34.01
N VAL A 317 18.05 3.05 34.08
CA VAL A 317 18.96 3.13 35.23
C VAL A 317 18.37 4.15 36.19
N VAL A 318 17.90 3.63 37.32
CA VAL A 318 17.40 4.37 38.47
C VAL A 318 18.58 5.02 39.18
N GLU A 319 18.40 6.29 39.56
CA GLU A 319 19.31 7.07 40.41
C GLU A 319 19.60 6.38 41.75
N GLY A 320 20.82 6.54 42.26
CA GLY A 320 21.19 6.06 43.60
C GLY A 320 22.57 6.51 44.06
N VAL A 321 22.62 7.73 44.58
CA VAL A 321 23.45 8.25 45.70
C VAL A 321 24.32 7.19 46.40
N PHE A 322 25.62 7.47 46.57
CA PHE A 322 26.31 7.57 47.88
C PHE A 322 27.80 7.92 47.70
N ASN A 323 28.18 9.04 48.34
CA ASN A 323 29.51 9.50 48.82
C ASN A 323 30.78 9.19 48.03
#